data_AF-A0A4R4YXI1-F1
#
_entry.id   AF-A0A4R4YXI1-F1
#
_cell.length_a   1.000
_cell.length_b   1.000
_cell.length_c   1.000
_cell.angle_alpha   90.00
_cell.angle_beta   90.00
_cell.angle_gamma   90.00
#
_symmetry.space_group_name_H-M   'P 1'
#
loop_
_entity.id
_entity.type
_entity.pdbx_description
1 polymer ?
#
loop_
_entity_poly.entity_id
_entity_poly.type
_entity_poly.pdbx_seq_one_letter_code
_entity_poly.pdbx_strand_id
1 'polypeptide(L)'
;MRPQHLICCRELGMASHHEHDRDVPEPDRFDITRTPSAGHLAFGSGAHYCLGAPLARLEGEVFFAAVAQRLPGLVRDGEAPHRRLMALRGLGELPVRLG
;
A
#
# COMPACT_ATOMS: atom_id res chain seq x y z
N MET A 1 -4.36 -20.40 -17.79
CA MET A 1 -3.32 -19.87 -16.87
C MET A 1 -3.42 -18.36 -16.88
N ARG A 2 -4.08 -17.76 -15.89
CA ARG A 2 -4.28 -16.30 -15.78
C ARG A 2 -3.50 -15.79 -14.55
N PRO A 3 -2.67 -14.74 -14.65
CA PRO A 3 -1.93 -14.21 -13.51
C PRO A 3 -2.89 -13.46 -12.59
N GLN A 4 -2.88 -13.82 -11.30
CA GLN A 4 -3.85 -13.36 -10.28
C GLN A 4 -3.25 -12.32 -9.31
N HIS A 5 -2.20 -11.60 -9.72
CA HIS A 5 -1.46 -10.70 -8.81
C HIS A 5 -1.54 -9.24 -9.24
N LEU A 6 -2.74 -8.79 -9.60
CA LEU A 6 -3.02 -7.38 -9.89
C LEU A 6 -3.95 -6.86 -8.79
N ILE A 7 -3.36 -6.45 -7.67
CA ILE A 7 -4.06 -5.63 -6.68
C ILE A 7 -3.93 -4.17 -7.15
N CYS A 8 -4.99 -3.39 -7.05
CA CYS A 8 -4.96 -1.97 -7.44
C CYS A 8 -4.21 -1.18 -6.35
N CYS A 9 -3.15 -0.45 -6.72
CA CYS A 9 -2.28 0.30 -5.79
C CYS A 9 -2.85 1.66 -5.37
N ARG A 10 -4.13 1.94 -5.63
CA ARG A 10 -4.72 3.26 -5.38
C ARG A 10 -4.89 3.57 -3.88
N GLU A 11 -4.64 2.60 -2.99
CA GLU A 11 -5.05 2.62 -1.58
C GLU A 11 -3.90 2.81 -0.56
N LEU A 12 -2.62 2.87 -0.97
CA LEU A 12 -1.45 2.84 -0.06
C LEU A 12 -0.70 4.18 0.22
N GLY A 13 -1.30 5.34 -0.04
CA GLY A 13 -0.91 6.60 0.63
C GLY A 13 0.05 7.56 -0.11
N MET A 14 -0.26 8.86 0.07
CA MET A 14 0.34 10.10 -0.48
C MET A 14 0.40 10.25 -2.01
N ALA A 15 -0.69 10.77 -2.55
CA ALA A 15 -0.85 11.25 -3.92
C ALA A 15 -0.25 12.65 -4.15
N SER A 16 1.04 12.82 -3.90
CA SER A 16 1.80 13.93 -4.44
C SER A 16 3.01 13.33 -5.15
N HIS A 17 2.94 13.31 -6.48
CA HIS A 17 3.80 12.63 -7.47
C HIS A 17 3.31 11.29 -8.05
N HIS A 18 2.00 11.14 -8.33
CA HIS A 18 1.55 10.18 -9.36
C HIS A 18 1.94 10.62 -10.79
N GLU A 19 2.48 11.82 -11.00
CA GLU A 19 2.48 12.48 -12.31
C GLU A 19 3.80 12.42 -13.10
N HIS A 20 4.81 11.68 -12.65
CA HIS A 20 5.98 11.37 -13.48
C HIS A 20 5.94 9.91 -13.94
N ASP A 21 4.98 9.61 -14.84
CA ASP A 21 4.84 8.33 -15.56
C ASP A 21 6.16 7.85 -16.21
N ARG A 22 7.11 8.77 -16.42
CA ARG A 22 8.42 8.48 -16.97
C ARG A 22 9.32 7.65 -16.05
N ASP A 23 9.15 7.73 -14.73
CA ASP A 23 10.09 7.12 -13.76
C ASP A 23 9.51 5.87 -13.05
N VAL A 24 8.18 5.70 -13.08
CA VAL A 24 7.46 4.57 -12.48
C VAL A 24 6.42 4.03 -13.47
N PRO A 25 6.72 2.98 -14.24
CA PRO A 25 5.77 2.39 -15.17
C PRO A 25 4.61 1.73 -14.42
N GLU A 26 3.38 1.92 -14.90
CA GLU A 26 2.14 1.41 -14.30
C GLU A 26 1.96 1.82 -12.82
N PRO A 27 1.93 3.13 -12.49
CA PRO A 27 1.97 3.62 -11.10
C PRO A 27 0.73 3.19 -10.27
N ASP A 28 -0.40 2.95 -10.93
CA ASP A 28 -1.64 2.49 -10.29
C ASP A 28 -1.66 0.98 -9.99
N ARG A 29 -0.64 0.23 -10.44
CA ARG A 29 -0.56 -1.22 -10.25
C ARG A 29 0.28 -1.57 -9.02
N PHE A 30 -0.27 -2.42 -8.15
CA PHE A 30 0.46 -3.01 -7.04
C PHE A 30 1.27 -4.20 -7.56
N ASP A 31 2.59 -4.09 -7.48
CA ASP A 31 3.52 -5.13 -7.88
C ASP A 31 4.62 -5.26 -6.84
N ILE A 32 4.59 -6.35 -6.06
CA ILE A 32 5.58 -6.64 -5.02
C ILE A 32 6.95 -7.01 -5.60
N THR A 33 7.02 -7.34 -6.89
CA THR A 33 8.25 -7.72 -7.60
C THR A 33 8.90 -6.54 -8.30
N ARG A 34 8.28 -5.36 -8.28
CA ARG A 34 8.82 -4.15 -8.88
C ARG A 34 10.19 -3.83 -8.26
N THR A 35 11.20 -3.72 -9.11
CA THR A 35 12.53 -3.24 -8.69
C THR A 35 12.42 -1.74 -8.37
N PRO A 36 12.83 -1.27 -7.18
CA PRO A 36 12.71 0.14 -6.83
C PRO A 36 13.57 0.99 -7.77
N SER A 37 12.95 1.76 -8.68
CA SER A 37 13.64 2.70 -9.56
C SER A 37 13.89 4.05 -8.86
N ALA A 38 12.98 4.45 -7.98
CA ALA A 38 13.09 5.60 -7.08
C ALA A 38 12.31 5.32 -5.78
N GLY A 39 12.77 5.86 -4.65
CA GLY A 39 12.06 5.74 -3.37
C GLY A 39 10.74 6.50 -3.38
N HIS A 40 9.68 5.92 -2.81
CA HIS A 40 8.39 6.61 -2.66
C HIS A 40 8.45 7.71 -1.58
N LEU A 41 7.57 8.70 -1.71
CA LEU A 41 7.51 9.85 -0.79
C LEU A 41 6.52 9.68 0.37
N ALA A 42 5.96 8.49 0.57
CA ALA A 42 5.02 8.23 1.68
C ALA A 42 5.58 8.55 3.08
N PHE A 43 6.92 8.55 3.25
CA PHE A 43 7.60 8.96 4.50
C PHE A 43 8.23 10.36 4.41
N GLY A 44 7.91 11.15 3.39
CA GLY A 44 8.54 12.44 3.12
C GLY A 44 10.00 12.33 2.69
N SER A 45 10.73 13.44 2.77
CA SER A 45 12.16 13.53 2.43
C SER A 45 12.83 14.68 3.19
N GLY A 46 14.17 14.70 3.22
CA GLY A 46 14.96 15.78 3.81
C GLY A 46 14.80 15.93 5.32
N ALA A 47 14.82 17.18 5.82
CA ALA A 47 14.78 17.50 7.25
C ALA A 47 13.48 17.08 7.95
N HIS A 48 12.40 16.85 7.19
CA HIS A 48 11.11 16.39 7.70
C HIS A 48 10.82 14.94 7.32
N TYR A 49 11.85 14.15 7.02
CA TYR A 49 11.70 12.71 6.83
C TYR A 49 11.03 12.10 8.07
N CYS A 50 10.07 11.22 7.84
CA CYS A 50 9.24 10.64 8.89
C CYS A 50 10.12 9.92 9.93
N LEU A 51 10.16 10.48 11.13
CA LEU A 51 10.89 9.91 12.26
C LEU A 51 10.42 8.47 12.56
N GLY A 52 9.16 8.16 12.29
CA GLY A 52 8.57 6.83 12.47
C GLY A 52 8.77 5.85 11.33
N ALA A 53 9.43 6.22 10.23
CA ALA A 53 9.57 5.35 9.06
C ALA A 53 10.23 3.97 9.36
N PRO A 54 11.28 3.86 10.21
CA PRO A 54 11.85 2.57 10.56
C PRO A 54 10.86 1.68 11.33
N LEU A 55 10.09 2.26 12.27
CA LEU A 55 9.10 1.53 13.04
C LEU A 55 7.95 1.04 12.15
N ALA A 56 7.38 1.92 11.33
CA ALA A 56 6.30 1.57 10.42
C ALA A 56 6.70 0.45 9.43
N ARG A 57 7.97 0.43 8.99
CA ARG A 57 8.51 -0.65 8.15
C ARG A 57 8.57 -1.98 8.89
N LEU A 58 9.13 -1.99 10.11
CA LEU A 58 9.18 -3.19 10.95
C LEU A 58 7.78 -3.74 11.26
N GLU A 59 6.84 -2.86 11.61
CA GLU A 59 5.45 -3.23 11.85
C GLU A 59 4.81 -3.82 10.58
N GLY A 60 5.03 -3.20 9.43
CA GLY A 60 4.56 -3.70 8.14
C GLY A 60 5.12 -5.07 7.79
N GLU A 61 6.43 -5.29 7.97
CA GLU A 61 7.08 -6.60 7.73
C GLU A 61 6.43 -7.70 8.58
N VAL A 62 6.26 -7.46 9.89
CA VAL A 62 5.63 -8.42 10.80
C VAL A 62 4.16 -8.65 10.43
N PHE A 63 3.42 -7.57 10.15
CA PHE A 63 2.01 -7.62 9.82
C PHE A 63 1.74 -8.41 8.54
N PHE A 64 2.40 -8.05 7.43
CA PHE A 64 2.15 -8.71 6.15
C PHE A 64 2.62 -10.16 6.15
N ALA A 65 3.74 -10.48 6.81
CA ALA A 65 4.18 -11.86 6.97
C ALA A 65 3.16 -12.68 7.77
N ALA A 66 2.66 -12.14 8.89
CA ALA A 66 1.68 -12.83 9.73
C ALA A 66 0.35 -13.04 9.00
N VAL A 67 -0.16 -12.03 8.28
CA VAL A 67 -1.39 -12.16 7.49
C VAL A 67 -1.23 -13.20 6.40
N ALA A 68 -0.14 -13.16 5.62
CA ALA A 68 0.10 -14.11 4.55
C ALA A 68 0.21 -15.57 5.05
N GLN A 69 0.83 -15.78 6.21
CA GLN A 69 1.01 -17.12 6.78
C GLN A 69 -0.24 -17.65 7.49
N ARG A 70 -0.97 -16.79 8.21
CA ARG A 70 -2.06 -17.21 9.11
C ARG A 70 -3.44 -17.09 8.48
N LEU A 71 -3.62 -16.21 7.49
CA LEU A 71 -4.91 -15.91 6.86
C LEU A 71 -4.82 -16.09 5.32
N PRO A 72 -4.41 -17.27 4.81
CA PRO A 72 -4.20 -17.46 3.37
C PRO A 72 -5.47 -17.34 2.52
N GLY A 73 -6.65 -17.48 3.13
CA GLY A 73 -7.96 -17.31 2.49
C GLY A 73 -8.60 -15.95 2.73
N LEU A 74 -7.85 -14.95 3.20
CA LEU A 74 -8.39 -13.62 3.48
C LEU A 74 -8.86 -12.96 2.17
N VAL A 75 -10.16 -12.64 2.11
CA VAL A 75 -10.77 -11.95 0.98
C VAL A 75 -11.58 -10.74 1.44
N ARG A 76 -11.62 -9.70 0.61
CA ARG A 76 -12.49 -8.53 0.84
C ARG A 76 -13.96 -8.96 0.76
N ASP A 77 -14.77 -8.50 1.70
CA ASP A 77 -16.16 -8.92 1.91
C ASP A 77 -17.12 -7.72 2.00
N GLY A 78 -17.05 -6.82 1.02
CA GLY A 78 -17.95 -5.66 0.94
C GLY A 78 -17.26 -4.36 0.50
N GLU A 79 -17.98 -3.25 0.65
CA GLU A 79 -17.45 -1.92 0.38
C GLU A 79 -16.36 -1.54 1.40
N ALA A 80 -15.34 -0.81 0.94
CA ALA A 80 -14.24 -0.34 1.76
C ALA A 80 -14.19 1.20 1.67
N PRO A 81 -15.07 1.90 2.40
CA PRO A 81 -15.16 3.35 2.29
C PRO A 81 -13.87 4.00 2.78
N HIS A 82 -13.42 5.00 2.04
CA HIS A 82 -12.29 5.82 2.45
C HIS A 82 -12.68 6.80 3.56
N ARG A 83 -11.73 7.08 4.45
CA ARG A 83 -11.87 8.16 5.42
C ARG A 83 -12.03 9.50 4.70
N ARG A 84 -12.95 10.33 5.16
CA ARG A 84 -13.08 11.73 4.71
C ARG A 84 -12.07 12.64 5.40
N LEU A 85 -10.79 12.27 5.36
CA LEU A 85 -9.68 13.08 5.87
C LEU A 85 -8.74 13.41 4.71
N MET A 86 -8.52 14.70 4.46
CA MET A 86 -7.64 15.14 3.38
C MET A 86 -6.16 14.89 3.69
N ALA A 87 -5.76 15.09 4.95
CA ALA A 87 -4.37 14.94 5.40
C ALA A 87 -3.95 13.47 5.59
N LEU A 88 -4.90 12.55 5.77
CA LEU A 88 -4.65 11.14 6.05
C LEU A 88 -5.52 10.29 5.14
N ARG A 89 -4.92 9.79 4.06
CA ARG A 89 -5.57 8.83 3.16
C ARG A 89 -5.55 7.45 3.79
N GLY A 90 -6.68 6.75 3.71
CA GLY A 90 -6.80 5.37 4.16
C GLY A 90 -8.26 4.95 4.23
N LEU A 91 -8.47 3.66 4.39
CA LEU A 91 -9.79 3.08 4.58
C LEU A 91 -10.34 3.42 5.97
N GLY A 92 -11.63 3.70 6.04
CA GLY A 92 -12.37 3.81 7.30
C GLY A 92 -12.61 2.43 7.90
N GLU A 93 -12.98 1.50 7.03
CA GLU A 93 -13.19 0.09 7.31
C GLU A 93 -12.77 -0.75 6.10
N LEU A 94 -12.35 -1.99 6.35
CA LEU A 94 -12.07 -2.98 5.32
C LEU A 94 -12.74 -4.30 5.75
N PRO A 95 -13.98 -4.55 5.31
CA PRO A 95 -14.67 -5.81 5.57
C PRO A 95 -13.93 -6.96 4.91
N VAL A 96 -13.65 -8.02 5.67
CA VAL A 96 -12.94 -9.21 5.21
C VAL A 96 -13.58 -10.47 5.75
N ARG A 97 -13.47 -11.54 4.98
CA ARG A 97 -13.88 -12.89 5.37
C ARG A 97 -12.70 -13.84 5.26
N LEU A 98 -12.66 -14.83 6.14
CA LEU A 98 -11.73 -15.96 6.06
C LEU A 98 -12.39 -17.07 5.22
N GLY A 99 -11.68 -17.51 4.19
CA GLY A 99 -12.04 -18.65 3.36
C GLY A 99 -12.08 -19.97 4.12
#